data_AF-A0A7J5EAA4-F1
#
_entry.id   AF-A0A7J5EAA4-F1
#
_cell.length_a   1.000
_cell.length_b   1.000
_cell.length_c   1.000
_cell.angle_alpha   90.00
_cell.angle_beta   90.00
_cell.angle_gamma   90.00
#
_symmetry.space_group_name_H-M   'P 1'
#
loop_
_entity.id
_entity.type
_entity.pdbx_description
1 polymer ?
#
loop_
_entity_poly.entity_id
_entity_poly.type
_entity_poly.pdbx_seq_one_letter_code
_entity_poly.pdbx_strand_id
1 'polypeptide(L)'
;MKKILLLLFLFLLLVGTAGQLYASEITGTDSVAVLSETVSETVEHPLPPVFMVIPFVVLLLLIATMPLLAHHFWEKHYPKFSIVLGTITVLYYLFFLHDTHVLLHTFAEYLSFIALLSSLFVASGGILIKVDRKATPMLNVVFLFFGAVISNIIGTTGASMLLIRPFIKINQDRIKPYHIIFFIFIVSNIGGALTPIGDPPLFLGFLRGVDFFWVFQHVWYMWLPTVLVILAVFYFI
;
A
#
# COMPACT_ATOMS: atom_id res chain seq x y z
N MET A 1 18.37 -10.45 24.26
CA MET A 1 17.98 -9.03 24.45
C MET A 1 19.04 -8.05 23.96
N LYS A 2 20.28 -8.03 24.48
CA LYS A 2 21.32 -7.06 24.07
C LYS A 2 21.67 -7.06 22.56
N LYS A 3 21.72 -8.24 21.91
CA LYS A 3 22.00 -8.34 20.45
C LYS A 3 20.87 -7.81 19.56
N ILE A 4 19.62 -8.04 19.96
CA ILE A 4 18.42 -7.54 19.23
C ILE A 4 18.34 -6.02 19.34
N LEU A 5 18.61 -5.47 20.54
CA LEU A 5 18.63 -4.03 20.76
C LEU A 5 19.75 -3.34 19.93
N LEU A 6 20.91 -3.99 19.81
CA LEU A 6 22.02 -3.49 18.99
C LEU A 6 21.68 -3.47 17.49
N LEU A 7 21.03 -4.53 16.98
CA LEU A 7 20.57 -4.60 15.59
C LEU A 7 19.50 -3.56 15.27
N LEU A 8 18.56 -3.34 16.20
CA LEU A 8 17.47 -2.37 16.05
C LEU A 8 17.98 -0.93 16.15
N PHE A 9 19.00 -0.69 16.98
CA PHE A 9 19.72 0.59 17.05
C PHE A 9 20.54 0.87 15.80
N LEU A 10 21.25 -0.14 15.26
CA LEU A 10 21.98 -0.01 14.00
C LEU A 10 21.03 0.26 12.82
N PHE A 11 19.85 -0.35 12.83
CA PHE A 11 18.79 -0.09 11.85
C PHE A 11 18.26 1.34 11.92
N LEU A 12 18.01 1.86 13.13
CA LEU A 12 17.55 3.25 13.31
C LEU A 12 18.58 4.26 12.79
N LEU A 13 19.87 3.98 13.00
CA LEU A 13 20.98 4.78 12.49
C LEU A 13 21.08 4.76 10.97
N LEU A 14 20.79 3.63 10.32
CA LEU A 14 20.89 3.49 8.86
C LEU A 14 19.70 4.12 8.12
N VAL A 15 18.51 4.08 8.72
CA VAL A 15 17.29 4.71 8.17
C VAL A 15 17.32 6.23 8.37
N GLY A 16 17.83 6.71 9.50
CA GLY A 16 17.92 8.14 9.81
C GLY A 16 18.82 8.91 8.84
N THR A 17 19.96 8.32 8.44
CA THR A 17 20.90 8.98 7.52
C THR A 17 20.42 8.99 6.08
N ALA A 18 19.70 7.96 5.63
CA ALA A 18 19.13 7.91 4.28
C ALA A 18 18.02 8.97 4.09
N GLY A 19 17.15 9.17 5.09
CA GLY A 19 16.04 10.14 5.00
C GLY A 19 16.50 11.61 4.84
N GLN A 20 17.65 11.97 5.41
CA GLN A 20 18.19 13.33 5.33
C GLN A 20 18.94 13.61 4.02
N LEU A 21 19.51 12.59 3.38
CA LEU A 21 20.20 12.74 2.09
C LEU A 21 19.21 13.06 0.94
N TYR A 22 18.03 12.43 0.91
CA TYR A 22 17.02 12.67 -0.13
C TYR A 22 16.25 13.99 0.04
N ALA A 23 16.06 14.47 1.28
CA ALA A 23 15.39 15.74 1.52
C ALA A 23 16.22 16.96 1.04
N SER A 24 17.55 16.82 0.98
CA SER A 24 18.44 17.91 0.58
C SER A 24 18.50 18.15 -0.93
N GLU A 25 18.24 17.15 -1.77
CA GLU A 25 18.34 17.28 -3.24
C GLU A 25 17.13 17.99 -3.89
N ILE A 26 15.97 18.01 -3.22
CA ILE A 26 14.74 18.61 -3.78
C ILE A 26 14.74 20.16 -3.66
N THR A 27 15.67 20.74 -2.89
CA THR A 27 15.66 22.20 -2.59
C THR A 27 16.57 23.02 -3.51
N GLY A 28 17.18 22.44 -4.55
CA GLY A 28 18.04 23.20 -5.44
C GLY A 28 18.13 22.63 -6.84
N THR A 29 17.32 23.15 -7.76
CA THR A 29 17.71 23.53 -9.14
C THR A 29 16.54 24.25 -9.79
N ASP A 30 16.66 25.58 -9.89
CA ASP A 30 15.93 26.40 -10.84
C ASP A 30 16.19 25.91 -12.28
N SER A 31 15.21 26.10 -13.17
CA SER A 31 15.28 25.99 -14.66
C SER A 31 14.72 24.71 -15.29
N VAL A 32 13.42 24.70 -15.62
CA VAL A 32 12.94 24.32 -16.97
C VAL A 32 11.66 25.12 -17.27
N ALA A 33 11.83 26.33 -17.77
CA ALA A 33 10.84 26.97 -18.62
C ALA A 33 11.02 26.46 -20.06
N VAL A 34 9.93 26.48 -20.83
CA VAL A 34 9.84 26.28 -22.29
C VAL A 34 9.70 24.83 -22.76
N LEU A 35 8.46 24.38 -22.93
CA LEU A 35 7.84 24.00 -24.23
C LEU A 35 6.57 23.16 -24.00
N SER A 36 5.43 23.82 -23.86
CA SER A 36 4.12 23.34 -24.35
C SER A 36 3.11 24.48 -24.27
N GLU A 37 3.19 25.39 -25.23
CA GLU A 37 2.01 26.13 -25.65
C GLU A 37 1.10 25.16 -26.40
N THR A 38 0.10 24.63 -25.70
CA THR A 38 -1.18 24.29 -26.34
C THR A 38 -2.27 24.83 -25.44
N VAL A 39 -2.99 25.82 -25.99
CA VAL A 39 -4.10 26.54 -25.39
C VAL A 39 -5.14 25.52 -24.92
N SER A 40 -5.24 25.36 -23.60
CA SER A 40 -6.40 24.77 -22.93
C SER A 40 -6.92 25.85 -22.00
N GLU A 41 -8.16 26.30 -22.23
CA GLU A 41 -8.84 27.27 -21.38
C GLU A 41 -8.75 26.80 -19.92
N THR A 42 -7.97 27.50 -19.10
CA THR A 42 -7.93 27.26 -17.66
C THR A 42 -9.22 27.83 -17.07
N VAL A 43 -10.28 27.03 -17.10
CA VAL A 43 -11.39 27.19 -16.17
C VAL A 43 -10.77 27.01 -14.78
N GLU A 44 -10.59 28.10 -14.03
CA GLU A 44 -10.23 28.04 -12.62
C GLU A 44 -11.36 27.33 -11.87
N HIS A 45 -11.28 26.01 -11.74
CA HIS A 45 -12.15 25.28 -10.84
C HIS A 45 -11.74 25.67 -9.41
N PRO A 46 -12.59 26.40 -8.65
CA PRO A 46 -12.24 26.76 -7.29
C PRO A 46 -12.04 25.48 -6.49
N LEU A 47 -10.87 25.38 -5.85
CA LEU A 47 -10.57 24.25 -4.99
C LEU A 47 -11.67 24.13 -3.92
N PRO A 48 -12.15 22.91 -3.64
CA PRO A 48 -13.17 22.72 -2.62
C PRO A 48 -12.64 23.25 -1.27
N PRO A 49 -13.48 23.91 -0.47
CA PRO A 49 -13.10 24.38 0.85
C PRO A 49 -12.57 23.26 1.73
N VAL A 50 -11.59 23.53 2.58
CA VAL A 50 -10.91 22.53 3.43
C VAL A 50 -11.88 21.71 4.31
N PHE A 51 -13.04 22.27 4.66
CA PHE A 51 -14.06 21.55 5.44
C PHE A 51 -14.65 20.33 4.70
N MET A 52 -14.52 20.22 3.37
CA MET A 52 -14.91 19.03 2.59
C MET A 52 -14.11 17.78 2.98
N VAL A 53 -13.00 17.92 3.72
CA VAL A 53 -12.21 16.79 4.23
C VAL A 53 -12.88 16.14 5.46
N ILE A 54 -13.84 16.82 6.10
CA ILE A 54 -14.49 16.33 7.33
C ILE A 54 -15.14 14.95 7.16
N PRO A 55 -15.96 14.68 6.13
CA PRO A 55 -16.57 13.36 5.96
C PRO A 55 -15.53 12.24 5.85
N PHE A 56 -14.39 12.50 5.20
CA PHE A 56 -13.29 11.56 5.09
C PHE A 56 -12.60 11.33 6.43
N VAL A 57 -12.29 12.39 7.19
CA VAL A 57 -11.68 12.27 8.53
C VAL A 57 -12.60 11.53 9.49
N VAL A 58 -13.90 11.83 9.48
CA VAL A 58 -14.90 11.12 10.27
C VAL A 58 -14.92 9.63 9.90
N LEU A 59 -14.90 9.30 8.61
CA LEU A 59 -14.85 7.91 8.15
C LEU A 59 -13.60 7.19 8.67
N LEU A 60 -12.42 7.82 8.59
CA LEU A 60 -11.17 7.24 9.09
C LEU A 60 -11.20 7.01 10.61
N LEU A 61 -11.72 7.97 11.37
CA LEU A 61 -11.87 7.82 12.82
C LEU A 61 -12.83 6.68 13.17
N LEU A 62 -13.93 6.53 12.43
CA LEU A 62 -14.87 5.43 12.61
C LEU A 62 -14.21 4.08 12.32
N ILE A 63 -13.49 3.95 11.21
CA ILE A 63 -12.78 2.70 10.85
C ILE A 63 -11.72 2.34 11.89
N ALA A 64 -11.04 3.32 12.49
CA ALA A 64 -10.03 3.08 13.51
C ALA A 64 -10.62 2.72 14.89
N THR A 65 -11.73 3.37 15.30
CA THR A 65 -12.26 3.28 16.68
C THR A 65 -13.42 2.30 16.84
N MET A 66 -14.33 2.23 15.89
CA MET A 66 -15.56 1.42 16.01
C MET A 66 -15.32 -0.10 16.08
N PRO A 67 -14.34 -0.70 15.37
CA PRO A 67 -14.01 -2.11 15.56
C PRO A 67 -13.58 -2.45 16.99
N LEU A 68 -12.92 -1.51 17.69
CA LEU A 68 -12.43 -1.69 19.05
C LEU A 68 -13.54 -1.48 20.10
N LEU A 69 -14.45 -0.53 19.88
CA LEU A 69 -15.51 -0.18 20.82
C LEU A 69 -16.76 -1.04 20.66
N ALA A 70 -17.14 -1.38 19.42
CA ALA A 70 -18.43 -2.01 19.11
C ALA A 70 -18.34 -2.89 17.85
N HIS A 71 -17.50 -3.92 17.89
CA HIS A 71 -17.21 -4.83 16.77
C HIS A 71 -18.46 -5.32 16.01
N HIS A 72 -19.41 -5.98 16.68
CA HIS A 72 -20.62 -6.54 16.05
C HIS A 72 -21.54 -5.48 15.43
N PHE A 73 -21.60 -4.29 16.04
CA PHE A 73 -22.39 -3.19 15.49
C PHE A 73 -21.73 -2.64 14.21
N TRP A 74 -20.42 -2.45 14.25
CA TRP A 74 -19.64 -1.91 13.15
C TRP A 74 -19.69 -2.79 11.91
N GLU A 75 -19.51 -4.11 12.04
CA GLU A 75 -19.55 -5.04 10.90
C GLU A 75 -20.86 -4.93 10.11
N LYS A 76 -21.99 -4.76 10.81
CA LYS A 76 -23.32 -4.64 10.19
C LYS A 76 -23.59 -3.27 9.59
N HIS A 77 -23.03 -2.19 10.14
CA HIS A 77 -23.38 -0.82 9.77
C HIS A 77 -22.29 -0.09 8.98
N TYR A 78 -21.08 -0.64 8.88
CA TYR A 78 -19.97 -0.05 8.13
C TYR A 78 -20.37 0.40 6.72
N PRO A 79 -21.05 -0.43 5.89
CA PRO A 79 -21.45 0.01 4.55
C PRO A 79 -22.38 1.22 4.59
N LYS A 80 -23.28 1.30 5.58
CA LYS A 80 -24.22 2.42 5.71
C LYS A 80 -23.49 3.72 6.04
N PHE A 81 -22.56 3.70 7.00
CA PHE A 81 -21.77 4.88 7.35
C PHE A 81 -20.91 5.35 6.17
N SER A 82 -20.24 4.44 5.47
CA SER A 82 -19.43 4.76 4.29
C SER A 82 -20.27 5.35 3.16
N ILE A 83 -21.45 4.80 2.88
CA ILE A 83 -22.37 5.33 1.86
C ILE A 83 -22.85 6.72 2.26
N VAL A 84 -23.33 6.91 3.50
CA VAL A 84 -23.83 8.22 3.95
C VAL A 84 -22.76 9.30 3.85
N LEU A 85 -21.56 9.04 4.38
CA LEU A 85 -20.43 9.99 4.33
C LEU A 85 -19.97 10.26 2.89
N GLY A 86 -19.92 9.23 2.03
CA GLY A 86 -19.60 9.38 0.62
C GLY A 86 -20.65 10.18 -0.15
N THR A 87 -21.95 9.93 0.10
CA THR A 87 -23.05 10.65 -0.54
C THR A 87 -23.02 12.13 -0.19
N ILE A 88 -22.68 12.52 1.05
CA ILE A 88 -22.52 13.94 1.42
C ILE A 88 -21.49 14.62 0.52
N THR A 89 -20.34 13.97 0.29
CA THR A 89 -19.29 14.49 -0.61
C THR A 89 -19.80 14.59 -2.06
N VAL A 90 -20.47 13.55 -2.57
CA VAL A 90 -21.01 13.55 -3.94
C VAL A 90 -22.06 14.65 -4.14
N LEU A 91 -22.99 14.80 -3.20
CA LEU A 91 -24.04 15.82 -3.28
C LEU A 91 -23.43 17.23 -3.29
N TYR A 92 -22.36 17.46 -2.53
CA TYR A 92 -21.69 18.75 -2.56
C TYR A 92 -21.07 19.06 -3.93
N TYR A 93 -20.39 18.08 -4.54
CA TYR A 93 -19.80 18.26 -5.86
C TYR A 93 -20.88 18.50 -6.94
N LEU A 94 -22.03 17.82 -6.86
CA LEU A 94 -23.12 17.97 -7.83
C LEU A 94 -23.89 19.29 -7.66
N PHE A 95 -24.26 19.66 -6.43
CA PHE A 95 -25.19 20.77 -6.17
C PHE A 95 -24.52 22.10 -5.84
N PHE A 96 -23.30 22.11 -5.30
CA PHE A 96 -22.59 23.35 -4.97
C PHE A 96 -21.54 23.68 -6.02
N LEU A 97 -20.66 22.73 -6.34
CA LEU A 97 -19.60 22.95 -7.34
C LEU A 97 -20.09 22.80 -8.78
N HIS A 98 -21.23 22.11 -8.99
CA HIS A 98 -21.76 21.77 -10.32
C HIS A 98 -20.75 21.04 -11.22
N ASP A 99 -19.76 20.37 -10.61
CA ASP A 99 -18.66 19.71 -11.30
C ASP A 99 -18.92 18.20 -11.40
N THR A 100 -19.66 17.84 -12.43
CA THR A 100 -19.97 16.42 -12.72
C THR A 100 -18.76 15.71 -13.35
N HIS A 101 -17.85 16.46 -13.98
CA HIS A 101 -16.71 15.89 -14.69
C HIS A 101 -15.71 15.26 -13.72
N VAL A 102 -15.36 15.95 -12.64
CA VAL A 102 -14.45 15.43 -11.60
C VAL A 102 -14.99 14.15 -10.96
N LEU A 103 -16.31 14.10 -10.71
CA LEU A 103 -16.97 12.91 -10.18
C LEU A 103 -16.89 11.72 -11.13
N LEU A 104 -17.20 11.94 -12.42
CA LEU A 104 -17.15 10.87 -13.43
C LEU A 104 -15.72 10.37 -13.66
N HIS A 105 -14.74 11.27 -13.74
CA HIS A 105 -13.33 10.92 -13.88
C HIS A 105 -12.87 10.07 -12.69
N THR A 106 -13.15 10.54 -11.47
CA THR A 106 -12.80 9.81 -10.23
C THR A 106 -13.50 8.45 -10.18
N PHE A 107 -14.77 8.38 -10.58
CA PHE A 107 -15.52 7.12 -10.64
C PHE A 107 -14.89 6.11 -11.61
N ALA A 108 -14.45 6.57 -12.79
CA ALA A 108 -13.77 5.73 -13.78
C ALA A 108 -12.41 5.19 -13.27
N GLU A 109 -11.63 6.03 -12.57
CA GLU A 109 -10.39 5.60 -11.90
C GLU A 109 -10.67 4.51 -10.86
N TYR A 110 -11.68 4.72 -10.00
CA TYR A 110 -12.08 3.76 -8.98
C TYR A 110 -12.59 2.45 -9.56
N LEU A 111 -13.38 2.51 -10.64
CA LEU A 111 -13.89 1.32 -11.32
C LEU A 111 -12.74 0.49 -11.91
N SER A 112 -11.78 1.16 -12.55
CA SER A 112 -10.57 0.53 -13.09
C SER A 112 -9.75 -0.15 -11.98
N PHE A 113 -9.60 0.53 -10.84
CA PHE A 113 -8.95 -0.02 -9.66
C PHE A 113 -9.66 -1.25 -9.09
N ILE A 114 -11.00 -1.21 -8.93
CA ILE A 114 -11.79 -2.35 -8.47
C ILE A 114 -11.68 -3.53 -9.45
N ALA A 115 -11.71 -3.27 -10.76
CA ALA A 115 -11.56 -4.31 -11.77
C ALA A 115 -10.19 -5.01 -11.69
N LEU A 116 -9.11 -4.23 -11.51
CA LEU A 116 -7.76 -4.78 -11.33
C LEU A 116 -7.67 -5.64 -10.08
N LEU A 117 -8.11 -5.12 -8.92
CA LEU A 117 -8.09 -5.88 -7.67
C LEU A 117 -8.93 -7.15 -7.74
N SER A 118 -10.10 -7.07 -8.38
CA SER A 118 -11.00 -8.23 -8.55
C SER A 118 -10.38 -9.30 -9.43
N SER A 119 -9.75 -8.89 -10.54
CA SER A 119 -9.02 -9.81 -11.42
C SER A 119 -7.89 -10.51 -10.67
N LEU A 120 -7.11 -9.76 -9.89
CA LEU A 120 -6.01 -10.29 -9.10
C LEU A 120 -6.48 -11.26 -8.01
N PHE A 121 -7.58 -10.92 -7.35
CA PHE A 121 -8.23 -11.77 -6.34
C PHE A 121 -8.70 -13.09 -6.94
N VAL A 122 -9.42 -13.03 -8.06
CA VAL A 122 -9.94 -14.23 -8.75
C VAL A 122 -8.81 -15.11 -9.28
N ALA A 123 -7.79 -14.50 -9.92
CA ALA A 123 -6.66 -15.22 -10.47
C ALA A 123 -5.80 -15.89 -9.38
N SER A 124 -5.54 -15.20 -8.26
CA SER A 124 -4.66 -15.71 -7.21
C SER A 124 -5.39 -16.62 -6.22
N GLY A 125 -6.66 -16.37 -5.94
CA GLY A 125 -7.44 -17.07 -4.91
C GLY A 125 -7.68 -18.55 -5.18
N GLY A 126 -7.64 -18.98 -6.44
CA GLY A 126 -7.80 -20.38 -6.84
C GLY A 126 -6.52 -21.22 -6.79
N ILE A 127 -5.34 -20.60 -6.61
CA ILE A 127 -4.05 -21.30 -6.69
C ILE A 127 -3.65 -21.79 -5.31
N LEU A 128 -3.67 -23.11 -5.12
CA LEU A 128 -3.16 -23.75 -3.91
C LEU A 128 -1.74 -24.27 -4.13
N ILE A 129 -0.76 -23.58 -3.57
CA ILE A 129 0.62 -24.06 -3.56
C ILE A 129 0.80 -25.06 -2.40
N LYS A 130 1.23 -26.29 -2.72
CA LYS A 130 1.63 -27.29 -1.73
C LYS A 130 3.16 -27.30 -1.63
N VAL A 131 3.67 -27.11 -0.41
CA VAL A 131 5.11 -27.20 -0.12
C VAL A 131 5.31 -28.23 0.99
N ASP A 132 5.97 -29.33 0.66
CA ASP A 132 6.27 -30.43 1.60
C ASP A 132 7.76 -30.39 1.96
N ARG A 133 8.16 -29.36 2.71
CA ARG A 133 9.52 -29.18 3.23
C ARG A 133 9.46 -28.94 4.74
N LYS A 134 10.45 -29.45 5.48
CA LYS A 134 10.59 -29.16 6.91
C LYS A 134 10.88 -27.67 7.12
N ALA A 135 10.14 -27.01 8.02
CA ALA A 135 10.41 -25.64 8.39
C ALA A 135 11.84 -25.48 8.93
N THR A 136 12.59 -24.53 8.38
CA THR A 136 13.85 -24.02 8.94
C THR A 136 13.82 -22.49 8.93
N PRO A 137 14.54 -21.81 9.85
CA PRO A 137 14.59 -20.34 9.86
C PRO A 137 15.02 -19.76 8.51
N MET A 138 16.02 -20.39 7.87
CA MET A 138 16.49 -19.98 6.55
C MET A 138 15.43 -20.19 5.45
N LEU A 139 14.67 -21.28 5.49
CA LEU A 139 13.58 -21.51 4.54
C LEU A 139 12.52 -20.41 4.66
N ASN A 140 12.17 -20.00 5.88
CA ASN A 140 11.20 -18.92 6.10
C ASN A 140 11.72 -17.57 5.60
N VAL A 141 12.99 -17.24 5.83
CA VAL A 141 13.61 -16.02 5.29
C VAL A 141 13.55 -16.01 3.77
N VAL A 142 13.95 -17.09 3.11
CA VAL A 142 13.90 -17.21 1.65
C VAL A 142 12.46 -17.12 1.15
N PHE A 143 11.52 -17.76 1.85
CA PHE A 143 10.10 -17.73 1.49
C PHE A 143 9.52 -16.31 1.59
N LEU A 144 9.85 -15.57 2.65
CA LEU A 144 9.42 -14.19 2.85
C LEU A 144 10.06 -13.25 1.83
N PHE A 145 11.35 -13.42 1.53
CA PHE A 145 12.04 -12.67 0.48
C PHE A 145 11.41 -12.92 -0.89
N PHE A 146 11.14 -14.19 -1.22
CA PHE A 146 10.42 -14.55 -2.44
C PHE A 146 9.04 -13.91 -2.48
N GLY A 147 8.32 -13.90 -1.36
CA GLY A 147 7.05 -13.20 -1.21
C GLY A 147 7.15 -11.71 -1.50
N ALA A 148 8.20 -11.05 -1.01
CA ALA A 148 8.47 -9.64 -1.29
C ALA A 148 8.77 -9.38 -2.77
N VAL A 149 9.48 -10.27 -3.45
CA VAL A 149 9.77 -10.11 -4.88
C VAL A 149 8.50 -10.32 -5.71
N ILE A 150 7.74 -11.38 -5.44
CA ILE A 150 6.56 -11.73 -6.26
C ILE A 150 5.40 -10.75 -6.06
N SER A 151 5.30 -10.08 -4.90
CA SER A 151 4.31 -9.01 -4.68
C SER A 151 4.52 -7.80 -5.60
N ASN A 152 5.72 -7.56 -6.13
CA ASN A 152 5.95 -6.55 -7.15
C ASN A 152 5.40 -6.96 -8.54
N ILE A 153 5.09 -8.24 -8.75
CA ILE A 153 4.60 -8.76 -10.03
C ILE A 153 3.08 -8.95 -9.98
N ILE A 154 2.59 -9.57 -8.89
CA ILE A 154 1.20 -10.02 -8.74
C ILE A 154 0.49 -9.21 -7.63
N GLY A 155 1.04 -8.09 -7.17
CA GLY A 155 0.42 -7.30 -6.11
C GLY A 155 0.57 -7.92 -4.71
N THR A 156 0.58 -7.06 -3.68
CA THR A 156 0.61 -7.47 -2.26
C THR A 156 -0.59 -8.34 -1.89
N THR A 157 -1.78 -7.98 -2.36
CA THR A 157 -3.02 -8.75 -2.13
C THR A 157 -2.95 -10.14 -2.74
N GLY A 158 -2.57 -10.24 -4.01
CA GLY A 158 -2.46 -11.52 -4.73
C GLY A 158 -1.38 -12.42 -4.14
N ALA A 159 -0.18 -11.88 -3.92
CA ALA A 159 0.92 -12.60 -3.29
C ALA A 159 0.58 -13.08 -1.88
N SER A 160 -0.09 -12.25 -1.07
CA SER A 160 -0.50 -12.62 0.29
C SER A 160 -1.50 -13.77 0.29
N MET A 161 -2.52 -13.71 -0.58
CA MET A 161 -3.52 -14.78 -0.69
C MET A 161 -2.91 -16.10 -1.17
N LEU A 162 -1.98 -16.03 -2.12
CA LEU A 162 -1.26 -17.18 -2.66
C LEU A 162 -0.34 -17.83 -1.60
N LEU A 163 0.38 -17.02 -0.84
CA LEU A 163 1.52 -17.47 -0.04
C LEU A 163 1.22 -17.67 1.45
N ILE A 164 0.16 -17.06 2.00
CA ILE A 164 -0.11 -17.17 3.44
C ILE A 164 -0.43 -18.61 3.86
N ARG A 165 -1.23 -19.33 3.06
CA ARG A 165 -1.61 -20.72 3.31
C ARG A 165 -0.40 -21.66 3.31
N PRO A 166 0.45 -21.69 2.27
CA PRO A 166 1.66 -22.52 2.29
C PRO A 166 2.63 -22.09 3.39
N PHE A 167 2.77 -20.80 3.68
CA PHE A 167 3.64 -20.33 4.76
C PHE A 167 3.20 -20.86 6.14
N ILE A 168 1.90 -20.79 6.43
CA ILE A 168 1.32 -21.37 7.65
C ILE A 168 1.54 -22.88 7.69
N LYS A 169 1.29 -23.57 6.57
CA LYS A 169 1.40 -25.03 6.48
C LYS A 169 2.83 -25.53 6.71
N ILE A 170 3.82 -24.88 6.10
CA ILE A 170 5.25 -25.22 6.32
C ILE A 170 5.60 -25.11 7.81
N ASN A 171 5.03 -24.12 8.50
CA ASN A 171 5.33 -23.82 9.90
C ASN A 171 4.31 -24.37 10.90
N GLN A 172 3.39 -25.23 10.50
CA GLN A 172 2.22 -25.62 11.30
C GLN A 172 2.57 -26.09 12.73
N ASP A 173 3.70 -26.78 12.91
CA ASP A 173 4.13 -27.33 14.20
C ASP A 173 4.79 -26.29 15.13
N ARG A 174 5.19 -25.13 14.60
CA ARG A 174 5.96 -24.10 15.33
C ARG A 174 5.48 -22.68 15.07
N ILE A 175 4.29 -22.53 14.49
CA ILE A 175 3.77 -21.23 14.12
C ILE A 175 3.51 -20.39 15.36
N LYS A 176 3.99 -19.15 15.32
CA LYS A 176 3.81 -18.16 16.38
C LYS A 176 3.33 -16.86 15.76
N PRO A 177 2.65 -15.97 16.51
CA PRO A 177 2.11 -14.72 15.97
C PRO A 177 3.12 -13.88 15.19
N TYR A 178 4.40 -13.87 15.63
CA TYR A 178 5.44 -13.12 14.91
C TYR A 178 5.65 -13.60 13.46
N HIS A 179 5.52 -14.89 13.16
CA HIS A 179 5.64 -15.37 11.77
C HIS A 179 4.62 -14.68 10.86
N ILE A 180 3.39 -14.55 11.33
CA ILE A 180 2.31 -13.87 10.60
C ILE A 180 2.56 -12.37 10.52
N ILE A 181 3.01 -11.74 11.60
CA ILE A 181 3.32 -10.30 11.61
C ILE A 181 4.44 -9.98 10.61
N PHE A 182 5.52 -10.75 10.61
CA PHE A 182 6.62 -10.57 9.64
C PHE A 182 6.18 -10.87 8.20
N PHE A 183 5.30 -11.86 8.00
CA PHE A 183 4.67 -12.08 6.69
C PHE A 183 3.89 -10.84 6.23
N ILE A 184 3.07 -10.26 7.11
CA ILE A 184 2.30 -9.05 6.80
C ILE A 184 3.22 -7.87 6.47
N PHE A 185 4.27 -7.65 7.26
CA PHE A 185 5.21 -6.55 7.01
C PHE A 185 5.94 -6.72 5.67
N ILE A 186 6.48 -7.90 5.40
CA ILE A 186 7.33 -8.12 4.22
C ILE A 186 6.49 -8.29 2.96
N VAL A 187 5.50 -9.18 2.97
CA VAL A 187 4.76 -9.59 1.76
C VAL A 187 3.52 -8.73 1.53
N SER A 188 2.77 -8.42 2.59
CA SER A 188 1.49 -7.71 2.47
C SER A 188 1.61 -6.18 2.51
N ASN A 189 2.78 -5.64 2.80
CA ASN A 189 3.00 -4.20 2.91
C ASN A 189 4.20 -3.76 2.07
N ILE A 190 5.43 -4.08 2.48
CA ILE A 190 6.64 -3.57 1.83
C ILE A 190 6.87 -4.16 0.44
N GLY A 191 6.52 -5.43 0.23
CA GLY A 191 6.87 -6.17 -0.96
C GLY A 191 6.29 -5.64 -2.28
N GLY A 192 5.24 -4.83 -2.28
CA GLY A 192 4.65 -4.27 -3.52
C GLY A 192 5.17 -2.89 -3.90
N ALA A 193 6.17 -2.34 -3.20
CA ALA A 193 6.50 -0.93 -3.35
C ALA A 193 7.28 -0.58 -4.64
N LEU A 194 7.62 -1.53 -5.51
CA LEU A 194 8.43 -1.26 -6.72
C LEU A 194 7.62 -1.10 -7.99
N THR A 195 6.34 -1.47 -8.02
CA THR A 195 5.52 -1.37 -9.23
C THR A 195 4.12 -0.84 -8.92
N PRO A 196 3.47 -0.15 -9.88
CA PRO A 196 2.09 0.29 -9.73
C PRO A 196 1.06 -0.84 -9.51
N ILE A 197 1.42 -2.09 -9.80
CA ILE A 197 0.55 -3.25 -9.58
C ILE A 197 0.61 -3.69 -8.10
N GLY A 198 1.70 -3.35 -7.43
CA GLY A 198 2.05 -3.82 -6.10
C GLY A 198 1.07 -3.41 -5.00
N ASP A 199 0.68 -2.13 -4.98
CA ASP A 199 -0.23 -1.58 -3.99
C ASP A 199 -1.24 -0.57 -4.58
N PRO A 200 -2.37 -0.32 -3.89
CA PRO A 200 -3.38 0.64 -4.35
C PRO A 200 -2.90 2.07 -4.61
N PRO A 201 -2.08 2.69 -3.72
CA PRO A 201 -1.64 4.06 -3.93
C PRO A 201 -0.76 4.23 -5.16
N LEU A 202 0.15 3.28 -5.44
CA LEU A 202 1.00 3.35 -6.63
C LEU A 202 0.19 3.14 -7.91
N PHE A 203 -0.86 2.30 -7.88
CA PHE A 203 -1.77 2.16 -9.02
C PHE A 203 -2.52 3.46 -9.33
N LEU A 204 -3.04 4.13 -8.29
CA LEU A 204 -3.69 5.44 -8.47
C LEU A 204 -2.71 6.49 -9.01
N GLY A 205 -1.44 6.45 -8.58
CA GLY A 205 -0.38 7.29 -9.16
C GLY A 205 -0.18 7.03 -10.66
N PHE A 206 -0.18 5.77 -11.08
CA PHE A 206 -0.08 5.39 -12.48
C PHE A 206 -1.29 5.87 -13.31
N LEU A 207 -2.52 5.75 -12.79
CA LEU A 207 -3.72 6.30 -13.45
C LEU A 207 -3.67 7.82 -13.60
N ARG A 208 -2.94 8.51 -12.73
CA ARG A 208 -2.70 9.96 -12.79
C ARG A 208 -1.51 10.37 -13.65
N GLY A 209 -0.91 9.43 -14.39
CA GLY A 209 0.11 9.69 -15.40
C GLY A 209 1.56 9.46 -14.96
N VAL A 210 1.80 8.82 -13.81
CA VAL A 210 3.17 8.39 -13.44
C VAL A 210 3.58 7.17 -14.26
N ASP A 211 4.78 7.20 -14.84
CA ASP A 211 5.28 6.07 -15.63
C ASP A 211 5.44 4.77 -14.82
N PHE A 212 5.22 3.64 -15.48
CA PHE A 212 5.24 2.32 -14.83
C PHE A 212 6.57 2.01 -14.12
N PHE A 213 7.70 2.33 -14.75
CA PHE A 213 9.04 2.03 -14.23
C PHE A 213 9.59 3.11 -13.30
N TRP A 214 8.89 4.23 -13.15
CA TRP A 214 9.36 5.37 -12.35
C TRP A 214 9.60 4.94 -10.90
N VAL A 215 8.66 4.21 -10.31
CA VAL A 215 8.74 3.74 -8.91
C VAL A 215 9.91 2.78 -8.73
N PHE A 216 10.09 1.83 -9.65
CA PHE A 216 11.20 0.90 -9.60
C PHE A 216 12.54 1.64 -9.59
N GLN A 217 12.73 2.62 -10.47
CA GLN A 217 13.97 3.39 -10.56
C GLN A 217 14.27 4.23 -9.31
N HIS A 218 13.24 4.78 -8.68
CA HIS A 218 13.38 5.71 -7.56
C HIS A 218 13.22 5.09 -6.17
N VAL A 219 12.75 3.84 -6.04
CA VAL A 219 12.42 3.26 -4.72
C VAL A 219 13.21 1.99 -4.41
N TRP A 220 13.80 1.32 -5.41
CA TRP A 220 14.49 0.03 -5.21
C TRP A 220 15.62 0.08 -4.17
N TYR A 221 16.37 1.18 -4.12
CA TYR A 221 17.49 1.36 -3.19
C TYR A 221 17.04 1.61 -1.75
N MET A 222 15.80 2.04 -1.50
CA MET A 222 15.21 2.09 -0.15
C MET A 222 14.52 0.77 0.20
N TRP A 223 13.83 0.18 -0.79
CA TRP A 223 13.08 -1.06 -0.62
C TRP A 223 13.96 -2.25 -0.24
N LEU A 224 15.04 -2.48 -0.99
CA LEU A 224 15.87 -3.67 -0.81
C LEU A 224 16.53 -3.69 0.59
N PRO A 225 17.19 -2.61 1.06
CA PRO A 225 17.71 -2.57 2.43
C PRO A 225 16.63 -2.77 3.49
N THR A 226 15.44 -2.19 3.30
CA THR A 226 14.33 -2.32 4.24
C THR A 226 13.89 -3.78 4.38
N VAL A 227 13.67 -4.47 3.26
CA VAL A 227 13.32 -5.90 3.25
C VAL A 227 14.42 -6.73 3.89
N LEU A 228 15.69 -6.48 3.55
CA LEU A 228 16.82 -7.23 4.09
C LEU A 228 16.97 -7.06 5.60
N VAL A 229 16.78 -5.85 6.15
CA VAL A 229 16.88 -5.65 7.60
C VAL A 229 15.75 -6.36 8.34
N ILE A 230 14.52 -6.27 7.84
CA ILE A 230 13.39 -6.95 8.49
C ILE A 230 13.56 -8.47 8.43
N LEU A 231 14.08 -9.00 7.32
CA LEU A 231 14.45 -10.42 7.21
C LEU A 231 15.57 -10.82 8.17
N ALA A 232 16.59 -9.97 8.34
CA ALA A 232 17.66 -10.22 9.30
C ALA A 232 17.11 -10.25 10.74
N VAL A 233 16.26 -9.30 11.09
CA VAL A 233 15.58 -9.29 12.40
C VAL A 233 14.76 -10.56 12.59
N PHE A 234 13.97 -10.97 11.59
CA PHE A 234 13.20 -12.21 11.64
C PHE A 234 14.08 -13.45 11.82
N TYR A 235 15.24 -13.52 11.17
CA TYR A 235 16.17 -14.65 11.27
C TYR A 235 16.79 -14.80 12.67
N PHE A 236 17.02 -13.69 13.37
CA PHE A 236 17.66 -13.69 14.70
C PHE A 236 16.68 -13.82 15.88
N ILE A 237 15.37 -13.77 15.63
CA ILE A 237 14.31 -13.97 16.63
C ILE A 237 13.95 -15.46 16.71
#